data_AF-A0A929APV7-F1
#
_entry.id   AF-A0A929APV7-F1
#
_cell.length_a   1.000
_cell.length_b   1.000
_cell.length_c   1.000
_cell.angle_alpha   90.00
_cell.angle_beta   90.00
_cell.angle_gamma   90.00
#
_symmetry.space_group_name_H-M   'P 1'
#
loop_
_entity.id
_entity.type
_entity.pdbx_description
1 polymer ?
#
loop_
_entity_poly.entity_id
_entity_poly.type
_entity_poly.pdbx_seq_one_letter_code
_entity_poly.pdbx_strand_id
1 'polypeptide(L)'
;MDRIQAELEAIRSQIEALRRERDALMAKEILPQNDSPEAISEAYRRQAREAPQVSAEVEGIDNAIAALQAQLEQKQLELQPRVERKQPLTPEEQIEATVQEAYERANRINELAAELVEELRELKAIAHDLSPSYWQLHHKPFVTGFKAASVPYLRSDHGVLMISKIVI
;
A
#
# COMPACT_ATOMS: atom_id res chain seq x y z
N MET A 1 1.09 -14.68 27.17
CA MET A 1 0.84 -13.81 26.00
C MET A 1 1.98 -12.82 25.79
N ASP A 2 2.52 -12.23 26.86
CA ASP A 2 3.59 -11.21 26.82
C ASP A 2 4.85 -11.62 26.06
N ARG A 3 5.30 -12.88 26.18
CA ARG A 3 6.50 -13.36 25.48
C ARG A 3 6.33 -13.41 23.95
N ILE A 4 5.16 -13.80 23.46
CA ILE A 4 4.90 -13.90 22.02
C ILE A 4 4.66 -12.51 21.42
N GLN A 5 4.05 -11.59 22.18
CA GLN A 5 3.94 -10.18 21.78
C GLN A 5 5.32 -9.51 21.69
N ALA A 6 6.21 -9.74 22.66
CA ALA A 6 7.58 -9.25 22.61
C ALA A 6 8.37 -9.81 21.41
N GLU A 7 8.17 -11.09 21.08
CA GLU A 7 8.78 -11.71 19.89
C GLU A 7 8.23 -11.10 18.58
N LEU A 8 6.92 -10.78 18.51
CA LEU A 8 6.35 -10.08 17.35
C LEU A 8 6.92 -8.67 17.19
N GLU A 9 7.06 -7.92 18.28
CA GLU A 9 7.67 -6.59 18.25
C GLU A 9 9.13 -6.64 17.83
N ALA A 10 9.89 -7.64 18.30
CA ALA A 10 11.26 -7.87 17.88
C ALA A 10 11.36 -8.16 16.37
N ILE A 11 10.48 -9.02 15.83
CA ILE A 11 10.46 -9.33 14.39
C ILE A 11 10.11 -8.08 13.57
N ARG A 12 9.12 -7.29 14.01
CA ARG A 12 8.75 -6.01 13.35
C ARG A 12 9.90 -5.02 13.35
N SER A 13 10.58 -4.86 14.49
CA SER A 13 11.73 -3.98 14.62
C SER A 13 12.87 -4.42 13.68
N GLN A 14 13.10 -5.72 13.53
CA GLN A 14 14.14 -6.24 12.64
C GLN A 14 13.80 -6.01 11.16
N ILE A 15 12.53 -6.17 10.77
CA ILE A 15 12.06 -5.85 9.42
C ILE A 15 12.29 -4.36 9.09
N GLU A 16 11.96 -3.47 10.03
CA GLU A 16 12.16 -2.03 9.83
C GLU A 16 13.63 -1.64 9.76
N ALA A 17 14.50 -2.28 10.54
CA ALA A 17 15.95 -2.07 10.45
C ALA A 17 16.49 -2.48 9.08
N LEU A 18 16.11 -3.66 8.59
CA LEU A 18 16.52 -4.19 7.28
C LEU A 18 16.01 -3.32 6.12
N ARG A 19 14.80 -2.76 6.22
CA ARG A 19 14.26 -1.81 5.23
C ARG A 19 15.12 -0.55 5.13
N ARG A 20 15.51 0.03 6.27
CA ARG A 20 16.40 1.21 6.30
C ARG A 20 17.77 0.91 5.72
N GLU A 21 18.31 -0.26 5.99
CA GLU A 21 19.59 -0.72 5.44
C GLU A 21 19.53 -0.85 3.91
N ARG A 22 18.48 -1.51 3.40
CA ARG A 22 18.21 -1.60 1.96
C ARG A 22 18.10 -0.23 1.31
N ASP A 23 17.33 0.68 1.89
CA ASP A 23 17.12 2.02 1.34
C ASP A 23 18.43 2.83 1.33
N ALA A 24 19.28 2.68 2.36
CA ALA A 24 20.60 3.29 2.41
C ALA A 24 21.55 2.76 1.34
N LEU A 25 21.50 1.46 1.03
CA LEU A 25 22.29 0.84 -0.04
C LEU A 25 21.84 1.33 -1.42
N MET A 26 20.52 1.46 -1.64
CA MET A 26 19.98 1.96 -2.91
C MET A 26 20.23 3.46 -3.13
N ALA A 27 20.34 4.26 -2.06
CA ALA A 27 20.62 5.69 -2.15
C ALA A 27 22.09 6.03 -2.46
N LYS A 28 22.99 5.03 -2.46
CA LYS A 28 24.42 5.25 -2.69
C LYS A 28 24.71 5.52 -4.16
N GLU A 29 24.61 6.79 -4.55
CA GLU A 29 24.95 7.25 -5.90
C GLU A 29 26.47 7.46 -6.06
N ILE A 30 27.08 6.85 -7.07
CA ILE A 30 28.50 7.02 -7.37
C ILE A 30 28.66 8.18 -8.36
N LEU A 31 28.99 9.35 -7.82
CA LEU A 31 29.20 10.57 -8.60
C LEU A 31 30.67 10.74 -9.02
N PRO A 32 30.92 11.37 -10.18
CA PRO A 32 32.27 11.79 -10.56
C PRO A 32 32.80 12.88 -9.62
N GLN A 33 34.12 12.87 -9.37
CA GLN A 33 34.74 13.87 -8.47
C GLN A 33 34.76 15.28 -9.09
N ASN A 34 34.77 15.37 -10.42
CA ASN A 34 34.71 16.60 -11.21
C ASN A 34 34.26 16.26 -12.65
N ASP A 35 34.10 17.28 -13.49
CA ASP A 35 33.64 17.15 -14.87
C ASP A 35 34.74 16.74 -15.86
N SER A 36 35.91 16.29 -15.38
CA SER A 36 36.94 15.79 -16.30
C SER A 36 36.50 14.47 -16.94
N PRO A 37 36.82 14.24 -18.23
CA PRO A 37 36.52 12.97 -18.90
C PRO A 37 37.05 11.75 -18.13
N GLU A 38 38.23 11.87 -17.52
CA GLU A 38 38.86 10.81 -16.72
C GLU A 38 38.03 10.50 -15.47
N ALA A 39 37.62 11.53 -14.71
CA ALA A 39 36.83 11.37 -13.49
C ALA A 39 35.43 10.79 -13.76
N ILE A 40 34.82 11.18 -14.89
CA ILE A 40 33.57 10.58 -15.36
C ILE A 40 33.79 9.10 -15.67
N SER A 41 34.81 8.75 -16.46
CA SER A 41 35.09 7.35 -16.82
C SER A 41 35.40 6.46 -15.61
N GLU A 42 36.03 7.00 -14.57
CA GLU A 42 36.34 6.29 -13.34
C GLU A 42 35.12 6.09 -12.45
N ALA A 43 34.21 7.07 -12.40
CA ALA A 43 32.94 6.93 -11.69
C ALA A 43 32.07 5.81 -12.30
N TYR A 44 31.90 5.79 -13.62
CA TYR A 44 31.15 4.73 -14.31
C TYR A 44 31.81 3.35 -14.15
N ARG A 45 33.15 3.27 -14.18
CA ARG A 45 33.87 2.01 -13.93
C ARG A 45 33.71 1.51 -12.50
N ARG A 46 33.71 2.41 -11.51
CA ARG A 46 33.42 2.05 -10.10
C ARG A 46 31.98 1.58 -9.95
N GLN A 47 31.02 2.30 -10.52
CA GLN A 47 29.61 1.91 -10.53
C GLN A 47 29.40 0.53 -11.12
N ALA A 48 30.01 0.21 -12.26
CA ALA A 48 29.90 -1.10 -12.89
C ALA A 48 30.49 -2.25 -12.03
N ARG A 49 31.48 -1.96 -11.17
CA ARG A 49 32.08 -2.94 -10.26
C ARG A 49 31.27 -3.13 -8.98
N GLU A 50 30.70 -2.06 -8.45
CA GLU A 50 29.96 -2.07 -7.17
C GLU A 50 28.49 -2.48 -7.35
N ALA A 51 27.86 -2.17 -8.49
CA ALA A 51 26.45 -2.44 -8.74
C ALA A 51 26.04 -3.93 -8.58
N PRO A 52 26.81 -4.93 -9.06
CA PRO A 52 26.46 -6.34 -8.84
C PRO A 52 26.50 -6.74 -7.37
N GLN A 53 27.44 -6.20 -6.58
CA GLN A 53 27.55 -6.48 -5.15
C GLN A 53 26.37 -5.87 -4.39
N VAL A 54 26.06 -4.59 -4.66
CA VAL A 54 24.90 -3.91 -4.08
C VAL A 54 23.60 -4.61 -4.45
N SER A 55 23.45 -5.07 -5.70
CA SER A 55 22.27 -5.81 -6.14
C SER A 55 22.10 -7.13 -5.38
N ALA A 56 23.18 -7.88 -5.17
CA ALA A 56 23.14 -9.14 -4.43
C ALA A 56 22.86 -8.92 -2.93
N GLU A 57 23.39 -7.84 -2.36
CA GLU A 57 23.15 -7.47 -0.96
C GLU A 57 21.69 -7.04 -0.73
N VAL A 58 21.13 -6.22 -1.63
CA VAL A 58 19.71 -5.86 -1.64
C VAL A 58 18.81 -7.09 -1.78
N GLU A 59 19.12 -8.00 -2.70
CA GLU A 59 18.38 -9.26 -2.86
C GLU A 59 18.46 -10.13 -1.59
N GLY A 60 19.62 -10.18 -0.93
CA GLY A 60 19.80 -10.85 0.35
C GLY A 60 18.92 -10.26 1.46
N ILE A 61 18.85 -8.92 1.54
CA ILE A 61 17.99 -8.21 2.48
C ILE A 61 16.51 -8.46 2.19
N ASP A 62 16.09 -8.42 0.91
CA ASP A 62 14.70 -8.68 0.53
C ASP A 62 14.28 -10.12 0.87
N ASN A 63 15.16 -11.11 0.64
CA ASN A 63 14.93 -12.49 1.05
C ASN A 63 14.82 -12.64 2.59
N ALA A 64 15.66 -11.93 3.35
CA ALA A 64 15.58 -11.92 4.81
C ALA A 64 14.27 -11.29 5.32
N ILE A 65 13.84 -10.18 4.69
CA ILE A 65 12.55 -9.54 4.99
C ILE A 65 11.40 -10.52 4.71
N ALA A 66 11.40 -11.20 3.55
CA ALA A 66 10.36 -12.17 3.20
C ALA A 66 10.28 -13.32 4.21
N ALA A 67 11.42 -13.86 4.64
CA ALA A 67 11.47 -14.91 5.66
C ALA A 67 10.92 -14.43 7.02
N LEU A 68 11.29 -13.21 7.45
CA LEU A 68 10.78 -12.62 8.69
C LEU A 68 9.28 -12.30 8.63
N GLN A 69 8.76 -11.90 7.47
CA GLN A 69 7.33 -11.69 7.25
C GLN A 69 6.55 -13.00 7.36
N ALA A 70 7.04 -14.08 6.73
CA ALA A 70 6.42 -15.40 6.86
C ALA A 70 6.42 -15.89 8.32
N GLN A 71 7.52 -15.67 9.05
CA GLN A 71 7.62 -16.01 10.47
C GLN A 71 6.65 -15.17 11.33
N LEU A 72 6.49 -13.89 11.00
CA LEU A 72 5.54 -12.99 11.66
C LEU A 72 4.10 -13.47 11.44
N GLU A 73 3.74 -13.82 10.22
CA GLU A 73 2.41 -14.35 9.87
C GLU A 73 2.12 -15.66 10.62
N GLN A 74 3.08 -16.59 10.63
CA GLN A 74 2.96 -17.84 11.37
C GLN A 74 2.76 -17.61 12.88
N LYS A 75 3.54 -16.72 13.50
CA LYS A 75 3.38 -16.38 14.92
C LYS A 75 2.08 -15.64 15.23
N GLN A 76 1.60 -14.84 14.28
CA GLN A 76 0.28 -14.22 14.39
C GLN A 76 -0.84 -15.28 14.33
N LEU A 77 -0.72 -16.30 13.48
CA LEU A 77 -1.65 -17.45 13.45
C LEU A 77 -1.59 -18.28 14.73
N GLU A 78 -0.43 -18.39 15.38
CA GLU A 78 -0.29 -19.05 16.70
C GLU A 78 -0.94 -18.23 17.83
N LEU A 79 -0.97 -16.90 17.70
CA LEU A 79 -1.63 -15.98 18.63
C LEU A 79 -3.11 -15.80 18.36
N GLN A 80 -3.57 -16.05 17.13
CA GLN A 80 -5.00 -16.25 16.91
C GLN A 80 -5.41 -17.37 17.85
N PRO A 81 -6.45 -17.18 18.68
CA PRO A 81 -6.94 -18.27 19.49
C PRO A 81 -7.18 -19.42 18.52
N ARG A 82 -6.50 -20.55 18.74
CA ARG A 82 -7.01 -21.84 18.30
C ARG A 82 -8.47 -21.75 18.67
N VAL A 83 -9.35 -21.72 17.67
CA VAL A 83 -10.77 -21.82 17.92
C VAL A 83 -10.94 -23.23 18.47
N GLU A 84 -10.67 -23.40 19.76
CA GLU A 84 -11.31 -24.39 20.58
C GLU A 84 -12.75 -24.31 20.15
N ARG A 85 -13.26 -25.43 19.64
CA ARG A 85 -14.62 -25.58 19.14
C ARG A 85 -15.57 -24.93 20.15
N LYS A 86 -15.83 -23.63 19.97
CA LYS A 86 -16.96 -22.96 20.59
C LYS A 86 -18.11 -23.80 20.08
N GLN A 87 -18.93 -24.30 21.01
CA GLN A 87 -20.18 -24.96 20.70
C GLN A 87 -20.78 -24.22 19.49
N PRO A 88 -21.15 -24.94 18.42
CA PRO A 88 -21.54 -24.27 17.18
C PRO A 88 -22.61 -23.24 17.56
N LEU A 89 -22.28 -21.96 17.34
CA LEU A 89 -23.24 -20.86 17.43
C LEU A 89 -24.50 -21.35 16.74
N THR A 90 -25.66 -21.12 17.34
CA THR A 90 -26.90 -21.47 16.67
C THR A 90 -26.90 -20.82 15.27
N PRO A 91 -27.45 -21.45 14.23
CA PRO A 91 -27.43 -20.90 12.88
C PRO A 91 -27.90 -19.43 12.82
N GLU A 92 -28.79 -19.04 13.72
CA GLU A 92 -29.32 -17.69 13.91
C GLU A 92 -28.24 -16.69 14.38
N GLU A 93 -27.45 -17.04 15.42
CA GLU A 93 -26.37 -16.18 15.92
C GLU A 93 -25.22 -16.04 14.92
N GLN A 94 -24.95 -17.07 14.10
CA GLN A 94 -23.95 -16.98 13.03
C GLN A 94 -24.40 -16.03 11.92
N ILE A 95 -25.66 -16.10 11.54
CA ILE A 95 -26.23 -15.20 10.54
C ILE A 95 -26.21 -13.76 11.07
N GLU A 96 -26.61 -13.53 12.31
CA GLU A 96 -26.62 -12.19 12.90
C GLU A 96 -25.22 -11.57 12.98
N ALA A 97 -24.21 -12.33 13.43
CA ALA A 97 -22.82 -11.88 13.45
C ALA A 97 -22.29 -11.56 12.04
N THR A 98 -22.61 -12.40 11.05
CA THR A 98 -22.18 -12.22 9.66
C THR A 98 -22.87 -11.02 9.01
N VAL A 99 -24.15 -10.81 9.32
CA VAL A 99 -24.92 -9.65 8.87
C VAL A 99 -24.33 -8.36 9.47
N GLN A 100 -24.02 -8.37 10.76
CA GLN A 100 -23.38 -7.24 11.43
C GLN A 100 -22.03 -6.89 10.79
N GLU A 101 -21.17 -7.89 10.54
CA GLU A 101 -19.90 -7.66 9.83
C GLU A 101 -20.14 -7.09 8.43
N ALA A 102 -21.14 -7.60 7.68
CA ALA A 102 -21.47 -7.08 6.36
C ALA A 102 -21.90 -5.61 6.39
N TYR A 103 -22.66 -5.19 7.40
CA TYR A 103 -23.05 -3.79 7.59
C TYR A 103 -21.87 -2.90 7.98
N GLU A 104 -20.97 -3.37 8.85
CA GLU A 104 -19.75 -2.63 9.21
C GLU A 104 -18.85 -2.43 7.99
N ARG A 105 -18.69 -3.46 7.14
CA ARG A 105 -17.96 -3.35 5.88
C ARG A 105 -18.64 -2.37 4.92
N ALA A 106 -19.97 -2.41 4.82
CA ALA A 106 -20.72 -1.48 3.96
C ALA A 106 -20.56 -0.03 4.41
N ASN A 107 -20.60 0.24 5.71
CA ASN A 107 -20.37 1.58 6.26
C ASN A 107 -18.95 2.08 5.96
N ARG A 108 -17.94 1.22 6.14
CA ARG A 108 -16.56 1.57 5.80
C ARG A 108 -16.39 1.88 4.31
N ILE A 109 -17.07 1.14 3.42
CA ILE A 109 -17.06 1.44 1.99
C ILE A 109 -17.67 2.82 1.72
N ASN A 110 -18.73 3.19 2.43
CA ASN A 110 -19.36 4.50 2.28
C ASN A 110 -18.47 5.66 2.76
N GLU A 111 -17.73 5.46 3.86
CA GLU A 111 -16.74 6.44 4.33
C GLU A 111 -15.65 6.66 3.27
N LEU A 112 -15.05 5.57 2.77
CA LEU A 112 -14.05 5.63 1.70
C LEU A 112 -14.61 6.23 0.41
N ALA A 113 -15.87 5.96 0.09
CA ALA A 113 -16.53 6.55 -1.06
C ALA A 113 -16.68 8.07 -0.91
N ALA A 114 -16.98 8.56 0.30
CA ALA A 114 -17.07 9.99 0.58
C ALA A 114 -15.70 10.67 0.44
N GLU A 115 -14.64 10.07 1.02
CA GLU A 115 -13.26 10.56 0.87
C GLU A 115 -12.85 10.61 -0.61
N LEU A 116 -13.12 9.54 -1.36
CA LEU A 116 -12.80 9.47 -2.78
C LEU A 116 -13.55 10.51 -3.62
N VAL A 117 -14.80 10.85 -3.24
CA VAL A 117 -15.56 11.90 -3.91
C VAL A 117 -14.88 13.26 -3.75
N GLU A 118 -14.41 13.60 -2.55
CA GLU A 118 -13.72 14.88 -2.33
C GLU A 118 -12.38 14.93 -3.07
N GLU A 119 -11.57 13.86 -2.98
CA GLU A 119 -10.31 13.75 -3.73
C GLU A 119 -10.51 13.90 -5.26
N LEU A 120 -11.56 13.28 -5.81
CA LEU A 120 -11.88 13.42 -7.24
C LEU A 120 -12.34 14.83 -7.60
N ARG A 121 -13.01 15.55 -6.70
CA ARG A 121 -13.37 16.97 -6.91
C ARG A 121 -12.14 17.87 -6.88
N GLU A 122 -11.23 17.64 -5.95
CA GLU A 122 -9.97 18.37 -5.89
C GLU A 122 -9.12 18.14 -7.15
N LEU A 123 -8.98 16.89 -7.58
CA LEU A 123 -8.29 16.57 -8.82
C LEU A 123 -8.97 17.21 -10.04
N LYS A 124 -10.31 17.26 -10.08
CA LYS A 124 -11.07 17.93 -11.14
C LYS A 124 -10.80 19.44 -11.17
N ALA A 125 -10.69 20.08 -10.00
CA ALA A 125 -10.33 21.50 -9.89
C ALA A 125 -8.89 21.75 -10.39
N ILE A 126 -7.92 20.96 -9.93
CA ILE A 126 -6.53 21.03 -10.40
C ILE A 126 -6.44 20.83 -11.92
N ALA A 127 -7.14 19.83 -12.45
CA ALA A 127 -7.17 19.57 -13.88
C ALA A 127 -7.79 20.73 -14.66
N HIS A 128 -8.79 21.43 -14.12
CA HIS A 128 -9.39 22.61 -14.73
C HIS A 128 -8.38 23.76 -14.81
N ASP A 129 -7.69 24.05 -13.70
CA ASP A 129 -6.71 25.14 -13.61
C ASP A 129 -5.47 24.87 -14.46
N LEU A 130 -5.04 23.61 -14.53
CA LEU A 130 -3.86 23.19 -15.30
C LEU A 130 -4.15 23.07 -16.81
N SER A 131 -5.41 22.84 -17.20
CA SER A 131 -5.80 22.54 -18.60
C SER A 131 -5.29 23.54 -19.63
N PRO A 132 -5.38 24.88 -19.44
CA PRO A 132 -4.92 25.85 -20.42
C PRO A 132 -3.41 25.73 -20.72
N SER A 133 -2.58 25.66 -19.68
CA SER A 133 -1.11 25.59 -19.81
C SER A 133 -0.64 24.21 -20.28
N TYR A 134 -1.28 23.15 -19.80
CA TYR A 134 -0.92 21.79 -20.19
C TYR A 134 -1.25 21.51 -21.66
N TRP A 135 -2.37 22.03 -22.17
CA TRP A 135 -2.73 21.91 -23.59
C TRP A 135 -1.76 22.66 -24.50
N GLN A 136 -1.28 23.83 -24.08
CA GLN A 136 -0.30 24.63 -24.84
C GLN A 136 1.02 23.87 -25.04
N LEU A 137 1.45 23.11 -24.03
CA LEU A 137 2.72 22.38 -24.07
C LEU A 137 2.59 20.97 -24.69
N HIS A 138 1.51 20.26 -24.38
CA HIS A 138 1.38 18.83 -24.70
C HIS A 138 0.30 18.50 -25.74
N HIS A 139 -0.50 19.49 -26.16
CA HIS A 139 -1.58 19.34 -27.16
C HIS A 139 -2.58 18.20 -26.87
N LYS A 140 -2.72 17.82 -25.59
CA LYS A 140 -3.64 16.79 -25.10
C LYS A 140 -4.19 17.20 -23.74
N PRO A 141 -5.38 16.71 -23.34
CA PRO A 141 -5.93 16.99 -22.01
C PRO A 141 -5.11 16.28 -20.93
N PHE A 142 -5.01 16.89 -19.74
CA PHE A 142 -4.32 16.31 -18.58
C PHE A 142 -5.07 15.08 -18.04
N VAL A 143 -6.37 15.23 -17.83
CA VAL A 143 -7.29 14.14 -17.41
C VAL A 143 -8.59 14.28 -18.21
N THR A 144 -9.17 13.15 -18.61
CA THR A 144 -10.47 13.06 -19.28
C THR A 144 -11.44 12.20 -18.46
N GLY A 145 -12.74 12.26 -18.78
CA GLY A 145 -13.72 11.34 -18.19
C GLY A 145 -14.44 11.82 -16.92
N PHE A 146 -14.10 13.00 -16.37
CA PHE A 146 -14.78 13.53 -15.17
C PHE A 146 -16.31 13.67 -15.32
N LYS A 147 -16.84 13.94 -16.52
CA LYS A 147 -18.29 14.05 -16.74
C LYS A 147 -19.07 12.75 -16.51
N ALA A 148 -18.41 11.60 -16.56
CA ALA A 148 -19.01 10.29 -16.34
C ALA A 148 -18.42 9.57 -15.11
N ALA A 149 -17.59 10.27 -14.33
CA ALA A 149 -16.99 9.72 -13.13
C ALA A 149 -18.08 9.52 -12.07
N SER A 150 -18.14 8.31 -11.53
CA SER A 150 -19.05 8.00 -10.44
C SER A 150 -18.38 7.11 -9.42
N VAL A 151 -18.60 7.38 -8.14
CA VAL A 151 -18.08 6.57 -7.04
C VAL A 151 -19.18 5.63 -6.55
N PRO A 152 -18.92 4.31 -6.48
CA PRO A 152 -19.88 3.37 -5.95
C PRO A 152 -20.05 3.56 -4.45
N TYR A 153 -21.28 3.47 -3.96
CA TYR A 153 -21.60 3.47 -2.53
C TYR A 153 -22.71 2.45 -2.25
N LEU A 154 -22.83 1.99 -1.00
CA LEU A 154 -23.87 1.07 -0.57
C LEU A 154 -25.00 1.80 0.16
N ARG A 155 -26.24 1.44 -0.16
CA ARG A 155 -27.42 1.81 0.64
C ARG A 155 -28.11 0.55 1.15
N SER A 156 -28.72 0.64 2.33
CA SER A 156 -29.64 -0.39 2.80
C SER A 156 -31.06 0.00 2.40
N ASP A 157 -31.76 -0.90 1.73
CA ASP A 157 -33.17 -0.78 1.40
C ASP A 157 -33.92 -2.00 1.94
N HIS A 158 -34.77 -1.80 2.94
CA HIS A 158 -35.51 -2.87 3.64
C HIS A 158 -34.63 -4.04 4.13
N GLY A 159 -33.40 -3.76 4.57
CA GLY A 159 -32.46 -4.78 5.06
C GLY A 159 -31.62 -5.45 3.97
N VAL A 160 -31.74 -5.00 2.71
CA VAL A 160 -30.92 -5.46 1.59
C VAL A 160 -29.90 -4.39 1.22
N LEU A 161 -28.61 -4.76 1.20
CA LEU A 161 -27.55 -3.89 0.73
C LEU A 161 -27.57 -3.82 -0.80
N MET A 162 -27.72 -2.62 -1.34
CA MET A 162 -27.68 -2.33 -2.77
C MET A 162 -26.51 -1.43 -3.11
N ILE A 163 -25.82 -1.75 -4.20
CA ILE A 163 -24.78 -0.89 -4.77
C ILE A 163 -25.46 0.21 -5.60
N SER A 164 -25.10 1.45 -5.30
CA SER A 164 -25.52 2.65 -6.00
C SER A 164 -24.29 3.49 -6.39
N LYS A 165 -24.50 4.65 -7.00
CA LYS A 165 -23.43 5.49 -7.56
C LYS A 165 -23.64 6.97 -7.22
N ILE A 166 -22.59 7.64 -6.79
CA ILE A 166 -22.51 9.10 -6.63
C ILE A 166 -21.85 9.64 -7.89
N VAL A 167 -22.50 10.56 -8.61
CA VAL A 167 -21.95 11.22 -9.80
C VAL A 167 -21.20 12.49 -9.38
N ILE A 168 -20.03 12.74 -9.99
CA ILE A 168 -19.09 13.82 -9.60
C ILE A 168 -18.95 14.91 -10.67
#